data_AF-A0A5S5CL14-F1
#
_entry.id   AF-A0A5S5CL14-F1
#
_cell.length_a   1.000
_cell.length_b   1.000
_cell.length_c   1.000
_cell.angle_alpha   90.00
_cell.angle_beta   90.00
_cell.angle_gamma   90.00
#
_symmetry.space_group_name_H-M   'P 1'
#
loop_
_entity.id
_entity.type
_entity.pdbx_description
1 polymer ?
#
loop_
_entity_poly.entity_id
_entity_poly.type
_entity_poly.pdbx_seq_one_letter_code
_entity_poly.pdbx_strand_id
1 'polypeptide(L)'
;MGEKMHVDEMEIDEALVRRLLVDKRITGVIDWATMGVGDPACDVMVAWKLHSPAARDAFREYLPTDDATWARARGWVVSQAVGVLAYYTPENNPVLYQEARSWLDLVLSE
;
A
#
# COMPACT_ATOMS: atom_id res chain seq x y z
N MET A 1 16.41 -36.73 -6.05
CA MET A 1 16.33 -35.75 -7.15
C MET A 1 14.98 -35.07 -7.02
N GLY A 2 14.91 -33.97 -6.28
CA GLY A 2 13.66 -33.26 -6.02
C GLY A 2 13.40 -32.30 -7.17
N GLU A 3 12.29 -32.53 -7.88
CA GLU A 3 11.77 -31.58 -8.85
C GLU A 3 11.54 -30.24 -8.13
N LYS A 4 12.25 -29.19 -8.54
CA LYS A 4 11.90 -27.84 -8.10
C LYS A 4 10.50 -27.56 -8.65
N MET A 5 9.52 -27.46 -7.77
CA MET A 5 8.23 -26.87 -8.09
C MET A 5 8.52 -25.47 -8.63
N HIS A 6 8.41 -25.29 -9.94
CA HIS A 6 8.47 -23.98 -10.57
C HIS A 6 7.15 -23.30 -10.17
N VAL A 7 7.23 -22.35 -9.25
CA VAL A 7 6.13 -21.40 -9.06
C VAL A 7 6.22 -20.48 -10.26
N ASP A 8 5.26 -20.53 -11.18
CA ASP A 8 5.16 -19.54 -12.25
C ASP A 8 5.08 -18.17 -11.58
N GLU A 9 6.11 -17.34 -11.77
CA GLU A 9 6.06 -15.93 -11.37
C GLU A 9 4.97 -15.24 -12.18
N MET A 10 3.93 -14.76 -11.50
CA MET A 10 2.87 -13.98 -12.13
C MET A 10 3.43 -12.60 -12.50
N GLU A 11 3.60 -12.35 -13.79
CA GLU A 11 3.99 -11.04 -14.29
C GLU A 11 2.82 -10.05 -14.08
N ILE A 12 3.09 -8.93 -13.41
CA ILE A 12 2.10 -7.87 -13.19
C ILE A 12 2.05 -6.99 -14.45
N ASP A 13 1.11 -7.27 -15.33
CA ASP A 13 0.86 -6.48 -16.54
C ASP A 13 -0.46 -5.68 -16.47
N GLU A 14 -0.65 -4.78 -17.43
CA GLU A 14 -1.87 -3.96 -17.52
C GLU A 14 -3.14 -4.83 -17.66
N ALA A 15 -3.03 -5.98 -18.33
CA ALA A 15 -4.16 -6.89 -18.54
C ALA A 15 -4.61 -7.53 -17.22
N LEU A 16 -3.67 -7.87 -16.33
CA LEU A 16 -3.94 -8.36 -14.99
C LEU A 16 -4.60 -7.27 -14.15
N VAL A 17 -4.04 -6.05 -14.14
CA VAL A 17 -4.63 -4.91 -13.41
C VAL A 17 -6.08 -4.66 -13.85
N ARG A 18 -6.36 -4.70 -15.16
CA ARG A 18 -7.72 -4.55 -15.70
C ARG A 18 -8.68 -5.66 -15.23
N ARG A 19 -8.21 -6.88 -14.96
CA ARG A 19 -9.07 -7.97 -14.45
C ARG A 19 -9.43 -7.80 -12.97
N LEU A 20 -8.68 -6.98 -12.22
CA LEU A 20 -8.98 -6.64 -10.82
C LEU A 20 -10.06 -5.56 -10.71
N LEU A 21 -10.40 -4.88 -11.82
CA LEU A 21 -11.41 -3.83 -11.90
C LEU A 21 -12.41 -4.11 -13.03
N VAL A 22 -13.61 -4.59 -12.71
CA VAL A 22 -14.69 -4.80 -13.68
C VAL A 22 -15.81 -3.81 -13.41
N ASP A 23 -16.27 -3.09 -14.44
CA ASP A 23 -17.34 -2.08 -14.33
C ASP A 23 -17.10 -1.06 -13.20
N LYS A 24 -15.84 -0.64 -13.01
CA LYS A 24 -15.37 0.26 -11.94
C LYS A 24 -15.55 -0.30 -10.52
N ARG A 25 -15.63 -1.62 -10.37
CA ARG A 25 -15.68 -2.32 -9.08
C ARG A 25 -14.48 -3.24 -8.93
N ILE A 26 -13.97 -3.34 -7.69
CA ILE A 26 -12.91 -4.28 -7.34
C ILE A 26 -13.47 -5.70 -7.42
N THR A 27 -12.84 -6.56 -8.21
CA THR A 27 -13.25 -7.97 -8.42
C THR A 27 -12.22 -8.99 -7.96
N GLY A 28 -11.03 -8.56 -7.59
CA GLY A 28 -9.97 -9.44 -7.11
C GLY A 28 -8.92 -8.71 -6.29
N VAL A 29 -8.20 -9.48 -5.46
CA VAL A 29 -7.06 -9.03 -4.66
C VAL A 29 -5.94 -10.04 -4.86
N ILE A 30 -4.73 -9.54 -5.10
CA ILE A 30 -3.51 -10.32 -5.36
C ILE A 30 -2.41 -9.93 -4.37
N ASP A 31 -1.21 -10.48 -4.56
CA ASP A 31 -0.02 -10.16 -3.76
C ASP A 31 -0.17 -10.47 -2.26
N TRP A 32 -0.59 -11.72 -1.98
CA TRP A 32 -0.74 -12.24 -0.62
C TRP A 32 0.60 -12.64 0.02
N ALA A 33 1.74 -12.36 -0.60
CA ALA A 33 3.05 -12.86 -0.16
C ALA A 33 3.46 -12.36 1.24
N THR A 34 2.98 -11.17 1.62
CA THR A 34 3.22 -10.57 2.94
C THR A 34 2.05 -10.73 3.91
N MET A 35 1.05 -11.58 3.60
CA MET A 35 -0.04 -11.82 4.53
C MET A 35 0.44 -12.57 5.78
N GLY A 36 -0.10 -12.19 6.93
CA GLY A 36 0.18 -12.86 8.19
C GLY A 36 -0.47 -12.18 9.37
N VAL A 37 -0.24 -12.72 10.56
CA VAL A 37 -0.66 -12.09 11.82
C VAL A 37 0.31 -10.95 12.15
N GLY A 38 -0.20 -9.74 12.37
CA GLY A 38 0.59 -8.55 12.64
C GLY A 38 -0.25 -7.41 13.21
N ASP A 39 0.31 -6.20 13.22
CA ASP A 39 -0.43 -4.98 13.59
C ASP A 39 -1.48 -4.68 12.49
N PRO A 40 -2.79 -4.64 12.80
CA PRO A 40 -3.83 -4.34 11.81
C PRO A 40 -3.70 -2.94 11.19
N ALA A 41 -2.94 -2.04 11.83
CA ALA A 41 -2.66 -0.71 11.29
C ALA A 41 -1.92 -0.73 9.94
N CYS A 42 -1.20 -1.83 9.61
CA CYS A 42 -0.56 -2.01 8.32
C CYS A 42 -1.57 -2.01 7.15
N ASP A 43 -2.73 -2.66 7.33
CA ASP A 43 -3.78 -2.74 6.31
C ASP A 43 -4.55 -1.41 6.19
N VAL A 44 -4.61 -0.63 7.26
CA VAL A 44 -5.26 0.69 7.30
C VAL A 44 -4.37 1.79 6.69
N MET A 45 -3.06 1.60 6.71
CA MET A 45 -2.04 2.58 6.26
C MET A 45 -2.37 3.21 4.89
N VAL A 46 -2.98 2.45 3.97
CA VAL A 46 -3.35 2.93 2.64
C VAL A 46 -4.22 4.19 2.69
N ALA A 47 -5.13 4.31 3.67
CA ALA A 47 -6.02 5.48 3.80
C ALA A 47 -5.24 6.79 4.01
N TRP A 48 -4.04 6.71 4.59
CA TRP A 48 -3.15 7.85 4.84
C TRP A 48 -2.21 8.18 3.68
N LYS A 49 -2.11 7.32 2.66
CA LYS A 49 -1.33 7.57 1.43
C LYS A 49 -2.17 8.17 0.31
N LEU A 50 -3.50 8.11 0.43
CA LEU A 50 -4.40 8.73 -0.53
C LEU A 50 -4.37 10.25 -0.36
N HIS A 51 -4.02 10.96 -1.43
CA HIS A 51 -4.09 12.43 -1.51
C HIS A 51 -5.53 12.98 -1.59
N SER A 52 -6.53 12.18 -1.24
CA SER A 52 -7.94 12.54 -1.26
C SER A 52 -8.51 12.47 0.16
N PRO A 53 -8.81 13.62 0.79
CA PRO A 53 -9.48 13.65 2.08
C PRO A 53 -10.82 12.90 2.05
N ALA A 54 -11.61 13.06 0.98
CA ALA A 54 -12.87 12.36 0.81
C ALA A 54 -12.72 10.82 0.76
N ALA A 55 -11.64 10.32 0.12
CA ALA A 55 -11.35 8.89 0.15
C ALA A 55 -10.96 8.43 1.56
N ARG A 56 -10.14 9.22 2.27
CA ARG A 56 -9.75 8.93 3.66
C ARG A 56 -10.96 8.90 4.60
N ASP A 57 -11.90 9.83 4.45
CA ASP A 57 -13.15 9.87 5.20
C ASP A 57 -13.99 8.62 4.92
N ALA A 58 -14.10 8.19 3.66
CA ALA A 58 -14.78 6.96 3.30
C ALA A 58 -14.11 5.72 3.94
N PHE A 59 -12.77 5.65 3.94
CA PHE A 59 -12.06 4.58 4.66
C PHE A 59 -12.38 4.60 6.16
N ARG A 60 -12.43 5.78 6.78
CA ARG A 60 -12.75 5.93 8.20
C ARG A 60 -14.17 5.49 8.54
N GLU A 61 -15.12 5.73 7.64
CA GLU A 61 -16.52 5.34 7.78
C GLU A 61 -16.73 3.83 7.58
N TYR A 62 -16.20 3.27 6.49
CA TYR A 62 -16.51 1.89 6.06
C TYR A 62 -15.54 0.84 6.62
N LEU A 63 -14.37 1.23 7.12
CA LEU A 63 -13.41 0.36 7.80
C LEU A 63 -13.27 0.80 9.27
N PRO A 64 -14.24 0.47 10.13
CA PRO A 64 -14.24 0.95 11.51
C PRO A 64 -13.07 0.32 12.28
N THR A 65 -12.06 1.13 12.58
CA THR A 65 -10.96 0.79 13.48
C THR A 65 -10.92 1.77 14.64
N ASP A 66 -10.39 1.33 15.79
CA ASP A 66 -10.19 2.25 16.90
C ASP A 66 -9.20 3.39 16.56
N ASP A 67 -9.26 4.47 17.34
CA ASP A 67 -8.43 5.66 17.15
C ASP A 67 -6.93 5.34 17.26
N ALA A 68 -6.58 4.38 18.11
CA ALA A 68 -5.20 3.95 18.30
C ALA A 68 -4.65 3.29 17.02
N THR A 69 -5.41 2.44 16.37
CA THR A 69 -5.05 1.76 15.11
C THR A 69 -4.98 2.77 13.97
N TRP A 70 -5.92 3.72 13.93
CA TRP A 70 -5.90 4.81 12.95
C TRP A 70 -4.66 5.70 13.07
N ALA A 71 -4.26 6.03 14.30
CA ALA A 71 -3.04 6.78 14.57
C ALA A 71 -1.77 5.98 14.21
N ARG A 72 -1.71 4.68 14.57
CA ARG A 72 -0.59 3.81 14.17
C ARG A 72 -0.49 3.67 12.66
N ALA A 73 -1.60 3.64 11.94
CA ALA A 73 -1.63 3.54 10.48
C ALA A 73 -0.91 4.73 9.83
N ARG A 74 -1.10 5.95 10.37
CA ARG A 74 -0.33 7.13 9.97
C ARG A 74 1.17 6.94 10.25
N GLY A 75 1.52 6.40 11.42
CA GLY A 75 2.91 6.06 11.77
C GLY A 75 3.55 5.04 10.82
N TRP A 76 2.80 4.04 10.36
CA TRP A 76 3.25 3.07 9.38
C TRP A 76 3.59 3.72 8.03
N VAL A 77 2.87 4.77 7.61
CA VAL A 77 3.24 5.54 6.41
C VAL A 77 4.62 6.18 6.58
N VAL A 78 4.89 6.79 7.74
CA VAL A 78 6.21 7.39 8.02
C VAL A 78 7.31 6.32 7.97
N SER A 79 7.09 5.16 8.63
CA SER A 79 8.05 4.06 8.63
C SER A 79 8.36 3.57 7.20
N GLN A 80 7.32 3.35 6.38
CA GLN A 80 7.52 2.90 5.01
C GLN A 80 8.20 3.98 4.14
N ALA A 81 7.74 5.23 4.23
CA ALA A 81 8.31 6.32 3.44
C ALA A 81 9.81 6.51 3.73
N VAL A 82 10.21 6.50 5.00
CA VAL A 82 11.63 6.58 5.38
C VAL A 82 12.42 5.39 4.83
N GLY A 83 11.87 4.17 4.91
CA GLY A 83 12.51 2.97 4.33
C GLY A 83 12.70 3.08 2.81
N VAL A 84 11.69 3.54 2.08
CA VAL A 84 11.75 3.75 0.63
C VAL A 84 12.78 4.82 0.27
N LEU A 85 12.80 5.95 0.97
CA LEU A 85 13.75 7.05 0.72
C LEU A 85 15.20 6.72 1.10
N ALA A 86 15.42 5.78 2.01
CA ALA A 86 16.74 5.28 2.34
C ALA A 86 17.26 4.26 1.31
N TYR A 87 16.37 3.55 0.63
CA TYR A 87 16.71 2.48 -0.32
C TYR A 87 16.77 2.96 -1.77
N TYR A 88 15.81 3.78 -2.19
CA TYR A 88 15.71 4.29 -3.55
C TYR A 88 16.22 5.71 -3.66
N THR A 89 16.76 6.04 -4.83
CA THR A 89 17.23 7.36 -5.21
C THR A 89 16.49 7.85 -6.45
N PRO A 90 16.53 9.15 -6.77
CA PRO A 90 15.96 9.68 -8.01
C PRO A 90 16.51 9.00 -9.28
N GLU A 91 17.72 8.44 -9.23
CA GLU A 91 18.38 7.82 -10.37
C GLU A 91 17.99 6.35 -10.58
N ASN A 92 17.73 5.60 -9.50
CA ASN A 92 17.44 4.16 -9.60
C ASN A 92 15.94 3.84 -9.67
N ASN A 93 15.10 4.64 -9.03
CA ASN A 93 13.65 4.50 -9.05
C ASN A 93 12.98 5.84 -8.69
N PRO A 94 12.89 6.77 -9.65
CA PRO A 94 12.31 8.09 -9.40
C PRO A 94 10.84 8.01 -8.97
N VAL A 95 10.10 6.99 -9.41
CA VAL A 95 8.66 6.84 -9.09
C VAL A 95 8.48 6.57 -7.60
N LEU A 96 9.11 5.52 -7.07
CA LEU A 96 8.96 5.19 -5.64
C LEU A 96 9.57 6.27 -4.75
N TYR A 97 10.68 6.88 -5.18
CA TYR A 97 11.26 8.00 -4.45
C TYR A 97 10.28 9.16 -4.30
N GLN A 98 9.62 9.59 -5.38
CA GLN A 98 8.68 10.71 -5.31
C GLN A 98 7.38 10.36 -4.59
N GLU A 99 6.86 9.15 -4.74
CA GLU A 99 5.70 8.68 -3.98
C GLU A 99 5.98 8.72 -2.47
N ALA A 100 7.11 8.17 -2.02
CA ALA A 100 7.46 8.19 -0.60
C ALA A 100 7.64 9.61 -0.05
N ARG A 101 8.23 10.53 -0.84
CA ARG A 101 8.27 11.96 -0.45
C ARG A 101 6.87 12.54 -0.31
N SER A 102 6.01 12.30 -1.29
CA SER A 102 4.64 12.81 -1.32
C SER A 102 3.81 12.31 -0.13
N TRP A 103 3.93 11.03 0.22
CA TRP A 103 3.25 10.46 1.39
C TRP A 103 3.79 11.04 2.69
N LEU A 104 5.11 11.22 2.81
CA LEU A 104 5.72 11.81 4.00
C LEU A 104 5.27 13.27 4.20
N ASP A 105 5.29 14.08 3.14
CA ASP A 105 4.82 15.46 3.17
C ASP A 105 3.33 15.51 3.56
N LEU A 106 2.50 14.65 2.97
CA LEU A 106 1.08 14.55 3.29
C LEU A 106 0.86 14.25 4.77
N VAL A 107 1.47 13.17 5.30
CA VAL A 107 1.24 12.76 6.69
C VAL A 107 1.92 13.67 7.71
N LEU A 108 2.84 14.56 7.32
CA LEU A 108 3.42 15.56 8.25
C LEU A 108 2.66 16.88 8.24
N SER A 109 1.82 17.13 7.22
CA SER A 109 1.02 18.36 7.11
C SER A 109 -0.33 18.32 7.85
N GLU A 110 -0.73 17.15 8.33
CA GLU A 110 -1.97 16.89 9.09
C GLU A 110 -1.79 17.06 10.60
#